data_AF-A0A3N5QZZ7-F1
#
_entry.id   AF-A0A3N5QZZ7-F1
#
_cell.length_a   1.000
_cell.length_b   1.000
_cell.length_c   1.000
_cell.angle_alpha   90.00
_cell.angle_beta   90.00
_cell.angle_gamma   90.00
#
_symmetry.space_group_name_H-M   'P 1'
#
loop_
_entity.id
_entity.type
_entity.pdbx_description
1 polymer ?
#
loop_
_entity_poly.entity_id
_entity_poly.type
_entity_poly.pdbx_seq_one_letter_code
_entity_poly.pdbx_strand_id
1 'polypeptide(L)'
;DASGEPLVADNAPADDFEKSAVAALLKGEPGYEQVVTKEGKRWLRSATPVPVVLKKCAMCHPNYEDVPEGQAIGAMTYTLEVE
;
A
#
# COMPACT_ATOMS: atom_id res chain seq x y z
N ASP A 1 1.54 -5.46 2.18
CA ASP A 1 2.30 -6.20 1.17
C ASP A 1 1.42 -6.33 -0.06
N ALA A 2 1.89 -5.81 -1.20
CA ALA A 2 1.12 -5.82 -2.45
C ALA A 2 1.45 -7.04 -3.34
N SER A 3 2.42 -7.87 -2.96
CA SER A 3 2.81 -9.06 -3.73
C SER A 3 1.82 -10.22 -3.62
N GLY A 4 0.98 -10.22 -2.58
CA GLY A 4 0.09 -11.35 -2.27
C GLY A 4 0.75 -12.47 -1.45
N GLU A 5 2.06 -12.40 -1.21
CA GLU A 5 2.83 -13.37 -0.43
C GLU A 5 3.57 -12.68 0.73
N PRO A 6 2.85 -12.16 1.75
CA PRO A 6 3.48 -11.40 2.83
C PRO A 6 4.37 -12.29 3.70
N LEU A 7 5.62 -11.85 3.93
CA LEU A 7 6.53 -12.51 4.89
C LEU A 7 6.00 -12.48 6.33
N VAL A 8 5.29 -11.41 6.69
CA VAL A 8 4.60 -11.24 7.97
C VAL A 8 3.12 -11.13 7.65
N ALA A 9 2.31 -12.07 8.13
CA ALA A 9 0.88 -12.16 7.80
C ALA A 9 0.11 -10.84 8.05
N ASP A 10 0.48 -10.10 9.10
CA ASP A 10 -0.12 -8.82 9.46
C ASP A 10 0.10 -7.71 8.42
N ASN A 11 1.02 -7.90 7.47
CA ASN A 11 1.20 -6.98 6.34
C ASN A 11 0.22 -7.24 5.20
N ALA A 12 -0.63 -8.28 5.26
CA ALA A 12 -1.69 -8.46 4.28
C ALA A 12 -2.71 -7.31 4.38
N PRO A 13 -3.29 -6.84 3.26
CA PRO A 13 -4.35 -5.83 3.29
C PRO A 13 -5.51 -6.25 4.19
N ALA A 14 -5.75 -5.48 5.26
CA ALA A 14 -6.65 -5.87 6.35
C ALA A 14 -8.12 -5.62 6.04
N ASP A 15 -8.44 -4.59 5.25
CA ASP A 15 -9.81 -4.19 4.95
C ASP A 15 -10.03 -3.79 3.49
N ASP A 16 -11.25 -3.41 3.15
CA ASP A 16 -11.64 -3.09 1.77
C ASP A 16 -10.95 -1.85 1.22
N PHE A 17 -10.59 -0.89 2.08
CA PHE A 17 -9.80 0.27 1.67
C PHE A 17 -8.38 -0.17 1.30
N GLU A 18 -7.73 -0.98 2.14
CA GLU A 18 -6.35 -1.42 1.88
C GLU A 18 -6.27 -2.30 0.62
N LYS A 19 -7.26 -3.18 0.41
CA LYS A 19 -7.37 -3.98 -0.83
C LYS A 19 -7.54 -3.08 -2.05
N SER A 20 -8.41 -2.07 -1.96
CA SER A 20 -8.65 -1.13 -3.05
C SER A 20 -7.43 -0.25 -3.34
N ALA A 21 -6.75 0.20 -2.28
CA ALA A 21 -5.52 0.96 -2.36
C ALA A 21 -4.41 0.16 -3.04
N VAL A 22 -4.15 -1.07 -2.60
CA VAL A 22 -3.17 -1.96 -3.24
C VAL A 22 -3.49 -2.17 -4.72
N ALA A 23 -4.75 -2.41 -5.06
CA ALA A 23 -5.17 -2.59 -6.45
C ALA A 23 -4.98 -1.33 -7.32
N ALA A 24 -5.14 -0.13 -6.76
CA ALA A 24 -4.88 1.13 -7.45
C ALA A 24 -3.37 1.37 -7.62
N LEU A 25 -2.58 1.18 -6.57
CA LEU A 25 -1.14 1.42 -6.59
C LEU A 25 -0.38 0.44 -7.49
N LEU A 26 -0.82 -0.83 -7.56
CA LEU A 26 -0.28 -1.80 -8.51
C LEU A 26 -0.55 -1.43 -9.98
N LYS A 27 -1.56 -0.60 -10.25
CA LYS A 27 -1.83 -0.03 -11.59
C LYS A 27 -1.00 1.21 -11.89
N GLY A 28 -0.14 1.64 -10.97
CA GLY A 28 0.75 2.79 -11.13
C GLY A 28 0.17 4.11 -10.64
N GLU A 29 -0.96 4.10 -9.91
CA GLU A 29 -1.49 5.32 -9.30
C GLU A 29 -0.50 5.86 -8.25
N PRO A 30 -0.30 7.19 -8.16
CA PRO A 30 0.64 7.79 -7.22
C PRO A 30 0.16 7.75 -5.76
N GLY A 31 -1.13 7.48 -5.54
CA GLY A 31 -1.77 7.40 -4.24
C GLY A 31 -3.21 6.93 -4.33
N TYR A 32 -3.81 6.59 -3.20
CA TYR A 32 -5.24 6.27 -3.09
C TYR A 32 -5.82 6.87 -1.82
N GLU A 33 -6.91 7.62 -1.93
CA GLU A 33 -7.49 8.36 -0.81
C GLU A 33 -8.99 8.13 -0.69
N GLN A 34 -9.48 8.11 0.55
CA GLN A 34 -10.88 8.00 0.86
C GLN A 34 -11.21 8.79 2.13
N VAL A 35 -12.22 9.65 2.06
CA VAL A 35 -12.79 10.30 3.25
C VAL A 35 -13.90 9.41 3.81
N VAL A 36 -13.84 9.15 5.12
CA VAL A 36 -14.85 8.38 5.85
C VAL A 36 -15.36 9.16 7.04
N THR A 37 -16.64 9.01 7.37
CA THR A 37 -17.21 9.55 8.60
C THR A 37 -17.29 8.43 9.63
N LYS A 38 -16.67 8.64 10.80
CA LYS A 38 -16.75 7.72 11.94
C LYS A 38 -17.05 8.55 13.19
N GLU A 39 -18.09 8.17 13.93
CA GLU A 39 -18.49 8.82 15.18
C GLU A 39 -18.74 10.34 15.02
N GLY A 40 -19.30 10.74 13.88
CA GLY A 40 -19.57 12.16 13.56
C GLY A 40 -18.34 12.98 13.16
N LYS A 41 -17.14 12.39 13.20
CA LYS A 41 -15.89 13.01 12.75
C LYS A 41 -15.52 12.54 11.35
N ARG A 42 -14.89 13.40 10.56
CA ARG A 42 -14.37 13.06 9.23
C ARG A 42 -12.91 12.62 9.35
N TRP A 43 -12.56 11.59 8.60
CA TRP A 43 -11.22 11.02 8.56
C TRP A 43 -10.79 10.84 7.11
N LEU A 44 -9.57 11.27 6.79
CA LEU A 44 -8.90 10.92 5.56
C LEU A 44 -8.11 9.63 5.76
N ARG A 45 -8.43 8.61 4.97
CA ARG A 45 -7.54 7.48 4.75
C ARG A 45 -6.74 7.73 3.49
N SER A 46 -5.43 7.71 3.58
CA SER A 46 -4.52 7.91 2.45
C SER A 46 -3.56 6.74 2.35
N ALA A 47 -3.23 6.31 1.14
CA ALA A 47 -2.30 5.24 0.86
C ALA A 47 -1.27 5.70 -0.19
N THR A 48 0.01 5.53 0.13
CA THR A 48 1.13 5.84 -0.77
C THR A 48 1.85 4.56 -1.17
N PRO A 49 2.35 4.45 -2.42
CA PRO A 49 3.07 3.26 -2.85
C PRO A 49 4.41 3.14 -2.11
N VAL A 50 4.80 1.91 -1.81
CA VAL A 50 6.18 1.55 -1.50
C VAL A 50 6.79 0.99 -2.79
N PRO A 51 7.50 1.81 -3.58
CA PRO A 51 8.10 1.34 -4.84
C PRO A 51 9.35 0.50 -4.60
N VAL A 52 9.64 -0.40 -5.55
CA VAL A 52 10.97 -1.01 -5.70
C VAL A 52 11.92 0.07 -6.21
N VAL A 53 12.61 0.72 -5.28
CA VAL A 53 13.53 1.83 -5.59
C VAL A 53 14.97 1.37 -5.75
N LEU A 54 15.33 0.21 -5.20
CA LEU A 54 16.70 -0.27 -5.17
C LEU A 54 16.74 -1.78 -5.35
N LYS A 55 17.70 -2.28 -6.15
CA LYS A 55 18.00 -3.72 -6.27
C LYS A 55 18.26 -4.42 -4.92
N LYS A 56 18.61 -3.64 -3.89
CA LYS A 56 18.83 -4.13 -2.53
C LYS A 56 17.56 -4.67 -1.87
N CYS A 57 16.37 -4.24 -2.28
CA CYS A 57 15.10 -4.78 -1.78
C CYS A 57 15.00 -6.29 -2.04
N ALA A 58 15.42 -6.72 -3.24
CA ALA A 58 15.40 -8.12 -3.65
C ALA A 58 16.37 -9.02 -2.86
N MET A 59 17.39 -8.45 -2.19
CA MET A 59 18.34 -9.24 -1.38
C MET A 59 17.66 -9.93 -0.19
N CYS A 60 16.62 -9.31 0.39
CA CYS A 60 15.85 -9.88 1.50
C CYS A 60 14.45 -10.35 1.06
N HIS A 61 13.97 -9.85 -0.07
CA HIS A 61 12.65 -10.15 -0.62
C HIS A 61 12.80 -10.72 -2.05
N PRO A 62 13.11 -12.02 -2.18
CA PRO A 62 13.39 -12.63 -3.49
C PRO A 62 12.19 -12.55 -4.45
N ASN A 63 10.97 -12.46 -3.94
CA ASN A 63 9.76 -12.21 -4.72
C ASN A 63 9.76 -10.84 -5.44
N TYR A 64 10.72 -9.96 -5.16
CA TYR A 64 10.89 -8.67 -5.84
C TYR A 64 11.98 -8.68 -6.92
N GLU A 65 12.68 -9.79 -7.17
CA GLU A 65 13.76 -9.86 -8.16
C GLU A 65 13.32 -9.47 -9.57
N ASP A 66 12.13 -9.92 -9.97
CA ASP A 66 11.55 -9.68 -11.30
C ASP A 66 10.60 -8.48 -11.34
N VAL A 67 10.47 -7.73 -10.24
CA VAL A 67 9.59 -6.56 -10.19
C VAL A 67 10.29 -5.36 -10.86
N PRO A 68 9.68 -4.74 -11.88
CA PRO A 68 10.20 -3.52 -12.51
C PRO A 68 10.54 -2.42 -11.52
N GLU A 69 11.63 -1.70 -11.79
CA GLU A 69 12.02 -0.54 -10.99
C GLU A 69 10.88 0.50 -10.98
N GLY A 70 10.56 1.00 -9.79
CA GLY A 70 9.46 1.94 -9.57
C GLY A 70 8.08 1.30 -9.41
N GLN A 71 7.90 -0.01 -9.70
CA GLN A 71 6.63 -0.68 -9.43
C GLN A 71 6.41 -0.83 -7.91
N ALA A 72 5.16 -0.67 -7.48
CA ALA A 72 4.78 -0.82 -6.08
C ALA A 72 4.87 -2.28 -5.62
N ILE A 73 5.54 -2.51 -4.48
CA ILE A 73 5.58 -3.79 -3.75
C ILE A 73 4.76 -3.77 -2.46
N GLY A 74 4.28 -2.59 -2.08
CA GLY A 74 3.46 -2.39 -0.90
C GLY A 74 2.80 -1.04 -0.91
N ALA A 75 2.10 -0.76 0.18
CA ALA A 75 1.47 0.52 0.45
C ALA A 75 1.75 0.91 1.89
N MET A 76 1.99 2.19 2.13
CA MET A 76 1.89 2.78 3.46
C MET A 76 0.53 3.45 3.59
N THR A 77 -0.22 3.10 4.63
CA THR A 77 -1.55 3.66 4.85
C THR A 77 -1.57 4.53 6.09
N TYR A 78 -2.24 5.67 5.99
CA TYR A 78 -2.40 6.65 7.05
C TYR A 78 -3.89 6.92 7.26
N THR A 79 -4.29 7.11 8.52
CA THR A 79 -5.62 7.59 8.87
C THR A 79 -5.46 8.87 9.67
N LEU A 80 -6.01 9.96 9.16
CA LEU A 80 -5.88 11.30 9.71
C LEU A 80 -7.28 11.84 9.97
N GLU A 81 -7.52 12.41 11.14
CA GLU A 81 -8.74 13.19 11.37
C GLU A 81 -8.66 14.46 10.51
N VAL A 82 -9.76 14.84 9.86
CA VAL A 82 -9.83 16.03 9.00
C VAL A 82 -11.05 16.87 9.39
N GLU A 83 -10.82 18.16 9.64
CA GLU A 83 -11.84 19.16 10.04
C GLU A 83 -11.81 20.36 9.09
#